data_AF-A0AA42H468-F1
#
_entry.id   AF-A0AA42H468-F1
#
_cell.length_a   1.000
_cell.length_b   1.000
_cell.length_c   1.000
_cell.angle_alpha   90.00
_cell.angle_beta   90.00
_cell.angle_gamma   90.00
#
_symmetry.space_group_name_H-M   'P 1'
#
loop_
_entity.id
_entity.type
_entity.pdbx_description
1 polymer ?
#
loop_
_entity_poly.entity_id
_entity_poly.type
_entity_poly.pdbx_seq_one_letter_code
_entity_poly.pdbx_strand_id
1 'polypeptide(L)'
;MAEIAEGDGPKGTFDAQHLKAIHGHIFQDIYEWAGHTRDESPVVDGQRVEPIGNLSKGGTSFLHGSRIEMGLDEAFRPIRNPEILRGSSGEQFAEIAGKVLAELNYVHPFREGNGRAQEAMLASIGREYGHEVDFTVITKPRMIDASIATTNEPSSPAMKHIFEDAIDPNRQEAIRAAFVDLEMRGENAFEHNVRTARPGEQISGQVLGHDIRVASLVTDHGIVAVDRADLPERLPDDDTVITFTARSDFSRLSRPDQVRNADNPPVERMSP
;
A
#
# COMPACT_ATOMS: atom_id res chain seq x y z
N MET A 1 -8.26 -2.59 14.97
CA MET A 1 -7.17 -2.75 13.96
C MET A 1 -5.90 -3.27 14.60
N ALA A 2 -5.41 -2.67 15.69
CA ALA A 2 -4.19 -3.14 16.39
C ALA A 2 -4.22 -4.63 16.75
N GLU A 3 -5.29 -5.14 17.36
CA GLU A 3 -5.43 -6.56 17.71
C GLU A 3 -5.29 -7.51 16.50
N ILE A 4 -5.88 -7.16 15.35
CA ILE A 4 -5.76 -7.95 14.12
C ILE A 4 -4.34 -7.85 13.56
N ALA A 5 -3.72 -6.68 13.67
CA ALA A 5 -2.31 -6.45 13.32
C ALA A 5 -1.34 -7.24 14.23
N GLU A 6 -1.76 -7.62 15.44
CA GLU A 6 -0.98 -8.43 16.39
C GLU A 6 -1.29 -9.93 16.27
N GLY A 7 -2.40 -10.30 15.61
CA GLY A 7 -2.76 -11.69 15.33
C GLY A 7 -3.90 -12.21 16.19
N ASP A 8 -4.49 -11.36 17.00
CA ASP A 8 -5.61 -11.67 17.88
C ASP A 8 -6.98 -11.43 17.22
N GLY A 9 -6.98 -11.20 15.90
CA GLY A 9 -8.21 -11.13 15.11
C GLY A 9 -8.90 -12.49 14.91
N PRO A 10 -10.12 -12.48 14.32
CA PRO A 10 -10.81 -13.68 13.90
C PRO A 10 -9.88 -14.59 13.08
N LYS A 11 -9.97 -15.90 13.29
CA LYS A 11 -9.23 -16.90 12.51
C LYS A 11 -10.10 -17.41 11.37
N GLY A 12 -9.49 -17.76 10.24
CA GLY A 12 -10.20 -18.31 9.08
C GLY A 12 -9.27 -18.69 7.93
N THR A 13 -9.85 -19.13 6.82
CA THR A 13 -9.16 -19.68 5.64
C THR A 13 -8.97 -18.68 4.50
N PHE A 14 -8.92 -17.39 4.85
CA PHE A 14 -8.83 -16.27 3.91
C PHE A 14 -9.88 -16.28 2.80
N ASP A 15 -11.14 -16.52 3.17
CA ASP A 15 -12.29 -16.53 2.29
C ASP A 15 -13.32 -15.43 2.65
N ALA A 16 -14.47 -15.47 1.99
CA ALA A 16 -15.58 -14.55 2.23
C ALA A 16 -16.06 -14.57 3.69
N GLN A 17 -16.11 -15.74 4.32
CA GLN A 17 -16.54 -15.88 5.71
C GLN A 17 -15.53 -15.25 6.65
N HIS A 18 -14.23 -15.43 6.39
CA HIS A 18 -13.18 -14.79 7.16
C HIS A 18 -13.22 -13.26 7.02
N LEU A 19 -13.42 -12.73 5.80
CA LEU A 19 -13.58 -11.29 5.57
C LEU A 19 -14.78 -10.72 6.33
N LYS A 20 -15.92 -11.43 6.32
CA LYS A 20 -17.11 -11.06 7.10
C LYS A 20 -16.83 -11.09 8.61
N ALA A 21 -16.11 -12.08 9.11
CA ALA A 21 -15.73 -12.17 10.51
C ALA A 21 -14.81 -11.01 10.93
N ILE A 22 -13.82 -10.67 10.11
CA ILE A 22 -12.95 -9.50 10.29
C ILE A 22 -13.78 -8.22 10.35
N HIS A 23 -14.70 -8.03 9.39
CA HIS A 23 -15.59 -6.87 9.42
C HIS A 23 -16.47 -6.86 10.69
N GLY A 24 -17.03 -8.00 11.08
CA GLY A 24 -17.77 -8.15 12.33
C GLY A 24 -16.95 -7.66 13.52
N HIS A 25 -15.74 -8.18 13.68
CA HIS A 25 -14.84 -7.82 14.78
C HIS A 25 -14.49 -6.33 14.83
N ILE A 26 -14.20 -5.72 13.68
CA ILE A 26 -13.82 -4.30 13.60
C ILE A 26 -14.99 -3.37 13.96
N PHE A 27 -16.22 -3.77 13.63
CA PHE A 27 -17.38 -2.88 13.61
C PHE A 27 -18.52 -3.26 14.56
N GLN A 28 -18.40 -4.36 15.31
CA GLN A 28 -19.45 -4.86 16.21
C GLN A 28 -19.98 -3.82 17.20
N ASP A 29 -19.12 -2.90 17.66
CA ASP A 29 -19.50 -1.87 18.63
C ASP A 29 -20.11 -0.60 17.98
N ILE A 30 -20.11 -0.53 16.65
CA ILE A 30 -20.54 0.66 15.88
C ILE A 30 -21.78 0.35 15.03
N TYR A 31 -21.86 -0.84 14.44
CA TYR A 31 -22.92 -1.21 13.51
C TYR A 31 -23.55 -2.54 13.87
N GLU A 32 -24.87 -2.56 14.02
CA GLU A 32 -25.63 -3.82 14.24
C GLU A 32 -25.57 -4.77 13.04
N TRP A 33 -25.26 -4.25 11.85
CA TRP A 33 -25.04 -5.03 10.63
C TRP A 33 -23.58 -5.47 10.46
N ALA A 34 -22.69 -5.28 11.44
CA ALA A 34 -21.29 -5.66 11.33
C ALA A 34 -21.14 -7.14 10.93
N GLY A 35 -20.37 -7.38 9.88
CA GLY A 35 -20.12 -8.72 9.32
C GLY A 35 -21.16 -9.16 8.28
N HIS A 36 -22.19 -8.37 8.04
CA HIS A 36 -23.16 -8.62 6.97
C HIS A 36 -22.81 -7.88 5.68
N THR A 37 -22.86 -8.59 4.56
CA THR A 37 -22.71 -7.95 3.25
C THR A 37 -23.95 -7.12 2.92
N ARG A 38 -23.80 -6.17 1.99
CA ARG A 38 -24.85 -5.19 1.70
C ARG A 38 -26.05 -5.77 0.97
N ASP A 39 -25.93 -6.95 0.39
CA ASP A 39 -27.02 -7.73 -0.20
C ASP A 39 -27.81 -8.56 0.83
N GLU A 40 -27.31 -8.66 2.06
CA GLU A 40 -28.03 -9.29 3.17
C GLU A 40 -29.00 -8.32 3.87
N SER A 41 -30.01 -8.87 4.55
CA SER A 41 -31.02 -8.14 5.32
C SER A 41 -30.94 -8.45 6.83
N PRO A 42 -29.88 -7.99 7.53
CA PRO A 42 -29.80 -8.11 8.99
C PRO A 42 -30.89 -7.27 9.66
N VAL A 43 -31.07 -7.50 10.97
CA VAL A 43 -31.97 -6.70 11.80
C VAL A 43 -31.17 -5.55 12.41
N VAL A 44 -31.63 -4.32 12.21
CA VAL A 44 -31.09 -3.08 12.77
C VAL A 44 -32.26 -2.34 13.42
N ASP A 45 -32.12 -1.94 14.68
CA ASP A 45 -33.18 -1.30 15.48
C ASP A 45 -34.50 -2.09 15.49
N GLY A 46 -34.40 -3.43 15.49
CA GLY A 46 -35.55 -4.33 15.45
C GLY A 46 -36.26 -4.44 14.09
N GLN A 47 -35.71 -3.83 13.03
CA GLN A 47 -36.26 -3.89 11.67
C GLN A 47 -35.27 -4.52 10.69
N ARG A 48 -35.78 -5.27 9.70
CA ARG A 48 -34.92 -5.76 8.61
C ARG A 48 -34.56 -4.60 7.70
N VAL A 49 -33.26 -4.44 7.43
CA VAL A 49 -32.80 -3.48 6.44
C VAL A 49 -32.89 -4.07 5.03
N GLU A 50 -33.25 -3.24 4.06
CA GLU A 50 -33.31 -3.65 2.67
C GLU A 50 -31.90 -3.93 2.10
N PRO A 51 -31.77 -4.93 1.20
CA PRO A 51 -30.55 -5.15 0.44
C PRO A 51 -30.20 -3.96 -0.47
N ILE A 52 -28.91 -3.65 -0.57
CA ILE A 52 -28.39 -2.63 -1.48
C ILE A 52 -27.87 -3.33 -2.74
N GLY A 53 -28.66 -3.30 -3.81
CA GLY A 53 -28.29 -3.85 -5.12
C GLY A 53 -27.25 -2.99 -5.84
N ASN A 54 -27.58 -1.73 -6.13
CA ASN A 54 -26.70 -0.81 -6.82
C ASN A 54 -25.94 0.07 -5.83
N LEU A 55 -24.63 0.19 -6.01
CA LEU A 55 -23.78 1.11 -5.27
C LEU A 55 -22.73 1.68 -6.22
N SER A 56 -22.45 2.97 -6.10
CA SER A 56 -21.42 3.65 -6.88
C SER A 56 -20.65 4.62 -5.98
N LYS A 57 -19.45 4.99 -6.41
CA LYS A 57 -18.63 6.00 -5.75
C LYS A 57 -17.92 6.83 -6.81
N GLY A 58 -18.16 8.14 -6.81
CA GLY A 58 -17.69 9.00 -7.89
C GLY A 58 -18.29 8.57 -9.23
N GLY A 59 -17.45 8.32 -10.23
CA GLY A 59 -17.86 7.90 -11.57
C GLY A 59 -17.91 6.37 -11.79
N THR A 60 -17.61 5.55 -10.78
CA THR A 60 -17.53 4.08 -10.93
C THR A 60 -18.64 3.38 -10.16
N SER A 61 -19.19 2.31 -10.76
CA SER A 61 -20.17 1.42 -10.14
C SER A 61 -19.48 0.17 -9.61
N PHE A 62 -19.87 -0.25 -8.41
CA PHE A 62 -19.44 -1.53 -7.85
C PHE A 62 -20.28 -2.68 -8.42
N LEU A 63 -19.84 -3.91 -8.14
CA LEU A 63 -20.58 -5.12 -8.52
C LEU A 63 -22.03 -5.07 -8.03
N HIS A 64 -23.01 -5.52 -8.82
CA HIS A 64 -24.40 -5.56 -8.32
C HIS A 64 -24.52 -6.49 -7.11
N GLY A 65 -25.31 -6.11 -6.10
CA GLY A 65 -25.45 -6.82 -4.82
C GLY A 65 -25.79 -8.30 -4.98
N SER A 66 -26.62 -8.64 -5.96
CA SER A 66 -26.99 -10.03 -6.26
C SER A 66 -25.83 -10.93 -6.73
N ARG A 67 -24.62 -10.38 -6.92
CA ARG A 67 -23.42 -11.10 -7.34
C ARG A 67 -22.30 -11.05 -6.30
N ILE A 68 -22.54 -10.49 -5.10
CA ILE A 68 -21.48 -10.34 -4.08
C ILE A 68 -20.85 -11.67 -3.70
N GLU A 69 -21.64 -12.72 -3.46
CA GLU A 69 -21.12 -14.04 -3.11
C GLU A 69 -20.16 -14.58 -4.18
N MET A 70 -20.58 -14.55 -5.45
CA MET A 70 -19.76 -14.95 -6.61
C MET A 70 -18.51 -14.07 -6.72
N GLY A 71 -18.65 -12.76 -6.56
CA GLY A 71 -17.54 -11.82 -6.63
C GLY A 71 -16.50 -12.06 -5.54
N LEU A 72 -16.92 -12.41 -4.33
CA LEU A 72 -16.00 -12.75 -3.25
C LEU A 72 -15.25 -14.06 -3.52
N ASP A 73 -15.92 -15.10 -4.04
CA ASP A 73 -15.24 -16.35 -4.43
C ASP A 73 -14.19 -16.11 -5.52
N GLU A 74 -14.50 -15.28 -6.53
CA GLU A 74 -13.54 -14.90 -7.57
C GLU A 74 -12.38 -14.05 -7.02
N ALA A 75 -12.67 -13.09 -6.14
CA ALA A 75 -11.63 -12.24 -5.54
C ALA A 75 -10.61 -13.04 -4.73
N PHE A 76 -11.05 -14.10 -4.04
CA PHE A 76 -10.16 -14.97 -3.24
C PHE A 76 -9.62 -16.17 -4.02
N ARG A 77 -10.08 -16.42 -5.25
CA ARG A 77 -9.60 -17.51 -6.11
C ARG A 77 -8.07 -17.57 -6.24
N PRO A 78 -7.31 -16.47 -6.36
CA PRO A 78 -5.85 -16.51 -6.47
C PRO A 78 -5.14 -17.12 -5.25
N ILE A 79 -5.75 -17.05 -4.07
CA ILE A 79 -5.16 -17.49 -2.79
C ILE A 79 -5.81 -18.74 -2.22
N ARG A 80 -6.78 -19.33 -2.93
CA ARG A 80 -7.49 -20.55 -2.49
C ARG A 80 -6.56 -21.74 -2.29
N ASN A 81 -5.48 -21.82 -3.07
CA ASN A 81 -4.40 -22.76 -2.83
C ASN A 81 -3.28 -22.07 -2.01
N PRO A 82 -3.16 -22.35 -0.70
CA PRO A 82 -2.19 -21.67 0.17
C PRO A 82 -0.73 -21.91 -0.25
N GLU A 83 -0.45 -23.00 -0.97
CA GLU A 83 0.89 -23.30 -1.46
C GLU A 83 1.39 -22.30 -2.51
N ILE A 84 0.50 -21.50 -3.10
CA ILE A 84 0.89 -20.42 -4.03
C ILE A 84 1.63 -19.30 -3.28
N LEU A 85 1.27 -19.04 -2.02
CA LEU A 85 1.89 -17.98 -1.21
C LEU A 85 3.08 -18.47 -0.39
N ARG A 86 3.16 -19.78 -0.10
CA ARG A 86 4.25 -20.37 0.69
C ARG A 86 5.60 -20.18 -0.01
N GLY A 87 6.51 -19.45 0.64
CA GLY A 87 7.85 -19.18 0.10
C GLY A 87 7.87 -18.25 -1.11
N SER A 88 6.77 -17.53 -1.37
CA SER A 88 6.69 -16.50 -2.41
C SER A 88 7.70 -15.38 -2.17
N SER A 89 8.28 -14.85 -3.26
CA SER A 89 9.03 -13.59 -3.17
C SER A 89 8.09 -12.42 -2.88
N GLY A 90 8.63 -11.30 -2.40
CA GLY A 90 7.84 -10.07 -2.20
C GLY A 90 7.11 -9.63 -3.48
N GLU A 91 7.77 -9.75 -4.64
CA GLU A 91 7.15 -9.44 -5.93
C GLU A 91 5.97 -10.37 -6.26
N GLN A 92 6.12 -11.68 -6.05
CA GLN A 92 5.04 -12.65 -6.29
C GLN A 92 3.87 -12.41 -5.33
N PHE A 93 4.16 -12.14 -4.05
CA PHE A 93 3.16 -11.79 -3.07
C PHE A 93 2.42 -10.51 -3.48
N ALA A 94 3.14 -9.44 -3.85
CA ALA A 94 2.56 -8.17 -4.27
C ALA A 94 1.65 -8.30 -5.49
N GLU A 95 2.04 -9.14 -6.47
CA GLU A 95 1.24 -9.45 -7.65
C GLU A 95 -0.08 -10.13 -7.27
N ILE A 96 -0.03 -11.12 -6.38
CA ILE A 96 -1.22 -11.88 -5.96
C ILE A 96 -2.12 -11.03 -5.06
N ALA A 97 -1.57 -10.39 -4.04
CA ALA A 97 -2.31 -9.53 -3.11
C ALA A 97 -2.91 -8.32 -3.84
N GLY A 98 -2.20 -7.76 -4.81
CA GLY A 98 -2.71 -6.68 -5.67
C GLY A 98 -3.96 -7.11 -6.45
N LYS A 99 -3.97 -8.31 -7.03
CA LYS A 99 -5.15 -8.86 -7.72
C LYS A 99 -6.32 -9.06 -6.76
N VAL A 100 -6.08 -9.65 -5.60
CA VAL A 100 -7.12 -9.86 -4.58
C VAL A 100 -7.72 -8.51 -4.15
N LEU A 101 -6.90 -7.50 -3.87
CA LEU A 101 -7.39 -6.18 -3.45
C LEU A 101 -8.18 -5.47 -4.57
N ALA A 102 -7.70 -5.53 -5.82
CA ALA A 102 -8.39 -4.93 -6.96
C ALA A 102 -9.79 -5.53 -7.15
N GLU A 103 -9.92 -6.86 -7.08
CA GLU A 103 -11.22 -7.53 -7.16
C GLU A 103 -12.11 -7.19 -5.96
N LEU A 104 -11.58 -7.22 -4.73
CA LEU A 104 -12.36 -6.84 -3.53
C LEU A 104 -12.85 -5.38 -3.59
N ASN A 105 -12.06 -4.47 -4.15
CA ASN A 105 -12.46 -3.08 -4.35
C ASN A 105 -13.65 -2.96 -5.31
N TYR A 106 -13.69 -3.78 -6.37
CA TYR A 106 -14.82 -3.83 -7.29
C TYR A 106 -16.07 -4.49 -6.69
N VAL A 107 -15.90 -5.57 -5.91
CA VAL A 107 -17.00 -6.26 -5.24
C VAL A 107 -17.71 -5.34 -4.24
N HIS A 108 -16.93 -4.61 -3.43
CA HIS A 108 -17.41 -3.67 -2.40
C HIS A 108 -18.54 -4.28 -1.53
N PRO A 109 -18.24 -5.35 -0.78
CA PRO A 109 -19.25 -6.24 -0.20
C PRO A 109 -20.04 -5.63 0.96
N PHE A 110 -19.53 -4.65 1.69
CA PHE A 110 -20.16 -4.10 2.90
C PHE A 110 -20.81 -2.73 2.65
N ARG A 111 -21.75 -2.35 3.52
CA ARG A 111 -22.43 -1.03 3.48
C ARG A 111 -21.44 0.11 3.75
N GLU A 112 -20.54 -0.10 4.70
CA GLU A 112 -19.41 0.77 5.02
C GLU A 112 -18.26 -0.09 5.57
N GLY A 113 -17.05 0.45 5.70
CA GLY A 113 -15.94 -0.27 6.35
C GLY A 113 -15.13 -1.19 5.44
N ASN A 114 -15.42 -1.23 4.13
CA ASN A 114 -14.73 -2.09 3.15
C ASN A 114 -13.19 -2.01 3.23
N GLY A 115 -12.61 -0.82 3.11
CA GLY A 115 -11.16 -0.65 3.12
C GLY A 115 -10.48 -1.19 4.38
N ARG A 116 -11.04 -0.90 5.57
CA ARG A 116 -10.50 -1.37 6.85
C ARG A 116 -10.53 -2.90 6.97
N ALA A 117 -11.61 -3.54 6.52
CA ALA A 117 -11.71 -5.00 6.53
C ALA A 117 -10.76 -5.65 5.50
N GLN A 118 -10.63 -5.05 4.31
CA GLN A 118 -9.72 -5.52 3.26
C GLN A 118 -8.25 -5.38 3.67
N GLU A 119 -7.83 -4.22 4.19
CA GLU A 119 -6.47 -3.99 4.69
C GLU A 119 -6.13 -4.96 5.83
N ALA A 120 -7.04 -5.15 6.80
CA ALA A 120 -6.87 -6.11 7.89
C ALA A 120 -6.70 -7.56 7.38
N MET A 121 -7.52 -7.95 6.39
CA MET A 121 -7.43 -9.26 5.75
C MET A 121 -6.07 -9.46 5.07
N LEU A 122 -5.64 -8.51 4.23
CA LEU A 122 -4.41 -8.65 3.46
C LEU A 122 -3.15 -8.52 4.33
N ALA A 123 -3.18 -7.74 5.41
CA ALA A 123 -2.13 -7.73 6.41
C ALA A 123 -2.04 -9.07 7.18
N SER A 124 -3.18 -9.71 7.45
CA SER A 124 -3.21 -11.04 8.09
C SER A 124 -2.65 -12.12 7.16
N ILE A 125 -2.99 -12.08 5.86
CA ILE A 125 -2.41 -12.96 4.84
C ILE A 125 -0.90 -12.74 4.77
N GLY A 126 -0.44 -11.48 4.67
CA GLY A 126 0.98 -11.17 4.64
C GLY A 126 1.72 -11.80 5.81
N ARG A 127 1.24 -11.57 7.04
CA ARG A 127 1.86 -12.14 8.24
C ARG A 127 1.93 -13.67 8.21
N GLU A 128 0.87 -14.35 7.77
CA GLU A 128 0.85 -15.82 7.69
C GLU A 128 1.89 -16.37 6.70
N TYR A 129 2.18 -15.63 5.62
CA TYR A 129 3.11 -16.05 4.57
C TYR A 129 4.47 -15.34 4.61
N GLY A 130 4.78 -14.60 5.68
CA GLY A 130 6.10 -14.00 5.92
C GLY A 130 6.34 -12.64 5.26
N HIS A 131 5.28 -11.90 4.91
CA HIS A 131 5.34 -10.56 4.33
C HIS A 131 4.67 -9.55 5.27
N GLU A 132 5.43 -8.61 5.85
CA GLU A 132 4.84 -7.56 6.68
C GLU A 132 4.24 -6.47 5.79
N VAL A 133 2.91 -6.36 5.75
CA VAL A 133 2.20 -5.34 4.97
C VAL A 133 1.89 -4.13 5.84
N ASP A 134 2.50 -3.01 5.51
CA ASP A 134 2.29 -1.73 6.19
C ASP A 134 1.47 -0.77 5.31
N PHE A 135 0.16 -0.70 5.54
CA PHE A 135 -0.70 0.25 4.83
C PHE A 135 -0.55 1.70 5.34
N THR A 136 0.21 1.97 6.41
CA THR A 136 0.39 3.34 6.92
C THR A 136 1.21 4.22 5.99
N VAL A 137 1.97 3.61 5.07
CA VAL A 137 2.71 4.33 4.00
C VAL A 137 1.88 4.51 2.72
N ILE A 138 0.63 4.02 2.68
CA ILE A 138 -0.24 4.15 1.51
C ILE A 138 -1.26 5.25 1.74
N THR A 139 -1.11 6.37 1.03
CA THR A 139 -2.04 7.49 1.15
C THR A 139 -3.37 7.21 0.47
N LYS A 140 -4.43 7.86 0.96
CA LYS A 140 -5.78 7.72 0.40
C LYS A 140 -5.87 8.10 -1.08
N PRO A 141 -5.29 9.23 -1.56
CA PRO A 141 -5.26 9.55 -2.99
C PRO A 141 -4.60 8.44 -3.81
N ARG A 142 -3.49 7.90 -3.33
CA ARG A 142 -2.78 6.82 -4.02
C ARG A 142 -3.61 5.54 -4.12
N MET A 143 -4.29 5.13 -3.05
CA MET A 143 -5.18 3.96 -3.08
C MET A 143 -6.35 4.17 -4.06
N ILE A 144 -6.91 5.38 -4.11
CA ILE A 144 -7.98 5.73 -5.05
C ILE A 144 -7.48 5.62 -6.49
N ASP A 145 -6.34 6.23 -6.81
CA ASP A 145 -5.75 6.22 -8.15
C ASP A 145 -5.44 4.79 -8.61
N ALA A 146 -4.84 3.96 -7.74
CA ALA A 146 -4.58 2.56 -8.05
C ALA A 146 -5.88 1.77 -8.31
N SER A 147 -6.92 2.02 -7.53
CA SER A 147 -8.23 1.38 -7.70
C SER A 147 -8.92 1.76 -9.01
N ILE A 148 -8.84 3.05 -9.39
CA ILE A 148 -9.35 3.54 -10.67
C ILE A 148 -8.56 2.93 -11.83
N ALA A 149 -7.23 2.90 -11.73
CA ALA A 149 -6.36 2.32 -12.74
C ALA A 149 -6.69 0.85 -13.02
N THR A 150 -6.85 0.02 -11.97
CA THR A 150 -7.21 -1.39 -12.14
C THR A 150 -8.66 -1.62 -12.59
N THR A 151 -9.57 -0.70 -12.25
CA THR A 151 -10.96 -0.76 -12.74
C THR A 151 -11.01 -0.49 -14.24
N ASN A 152 -10.24 0.49 -14.73
CA ASN A 152 -10.19 0.83 -16.15
C ASN A 152 -9.38 -0.17 -16.97
N GLU A 153 -8.28 -0.68 -16.40
CA GLU A 153 -7.38 -1.63 -17.02
C GLU A 153 -7.00 -2.73 -15.99
N PRO A 154 -7.65 -3.92 -16.04
CA PRO A 154 -7.38 -5.00 -15.09
C PRO A 154 -5.93 -5.51 -15.10
N SER A 155 -5.16 -5.27 -16.16
CA SER A 155 -3.73 -5.57 -16.27
C SER A 155 -2.82 -4.50 -15.66
N SER A 156 -3.37 -3.39 -15.17
CA SER A 156 -2.57 -2.30 -14.60
C SER A 156 -1.73 -2.79 -13.42
N PRO A 157 -0.43 -2.47 -13.36
CA PRO A 157 0.43 -2.84 -12.23
C PRO A 157 0.18 -1.97 -10.99
N ALA A 158 -0.74 -1.01 -11.03
CA ALA A 158 -0.92 -0.02 -9.99
C ALA A 158 -1.18 -0.64 -8.60
N MET A 159 -2.01 -1.69 -8.52
CA MET A 159 -2.27 -2.36 -7.24
C MET A 159 -1.09 -3.24 -6.79
N LYS A 160 -0.35 -3.86 -7.71
CA LYS A 160 0.92 -4.52 -7.39
C LYS A 160 1.89 -3.52 -6.75
N HIS A 161 2.00 -2.33 -7.32
CA HIS A 161 2.87 -1.27 -6.82
C HIS A 161 2.47 -0.77 -5.43
N ILE A 162 1.18 -0.80 -5.05
CA ILE A 162 0.75 -0.55 -3.67
C ILE A 162 1.41 -1.55 -2.72
N PHE A 163 1.35 -2.83 -3.04
CA PHE A 163 1.93 -3.88 -2.20
C PHE A 163 3.44 -3.84 -2.17
N GLU A 164 4.12 -3.60 -3.30
CA GLU A 164 5.58 -3.43 -3.31
C GLU A 164 6.03 -2.33 -2.36
N ASP A 165 5.32 -1.20 -2.34
CA ASP A 165 5.64 -0.10 -1.41
C ASP A 165 5.24 -0.42 0.04
N ALA A 166 4.17 -1.20 0.23
CA ALA A 166 3.70 -1.58 1.55
C ALA A 166 4.51 -2.71 2.20
N ILE A 167 5.28 -3.51 1.46
CA ILE A 167 6.03 -4.66 2.02
C ILE A 167 7.55 -4.49 2.00
N ASP A 168 8.10 -3.58 1.20
CA ASP A 168 9.55 -3.35 1.14
C ASP A 168 9.96 -2.27 2.15
N PRO A 169 10.76 -2.61 3.19
CA PRO A 169 11.18 -1.65 4.20
C PRO A 169 11.94 -0.43 3.64
N ASN A 170 12.68 -0.60 2.54
CA ASN A 170 13.39 0.52 1.92
C ASN A 170 12.43 1.48 1.23
N ARG A 171 11.35 0.96 0.64
CA ARG A 171 10.32 1.79 0.00
C ARG A 171 9.46 2.49 1.03
N GLN A 172 9.11 1.79 2.11
CA GLN A 172 8.43 2.38 3.26
C GLN A 172 9.23 3.56 3.82
N GLU A 173 10.54 3.38 4.04
CA GLU A 173 11.43 4.45 4.52
C GLU A 173 11.45 5.64 3.55
N ALA A 174 11.57 5.40 2.25
CA ALA A 174 11.57 6.46 1.25
C ALA A 174 10.24 7.25 1.22
N ILE A 175 9.11 6.58 1.41
CA ILE A 175 7.80 7.24 1.51
C ILE A 175 7.69 8.06 2.80
N ARG A 176 8.17 7.52 3.93
CA ARG A 176 8.18 8.23 5.21
C ARG A 176 9.04 9.50 5.14
N ALA A 177 10.18 9.45 4.45
CA ALA A 177 10.98 10.64 4.19
C ALA A 177 10.19 11.68 3.37
N ALA A 178 9.48 11.26 2.33
CA ALA A 178 8.62 12.17 1.56
C ALA A 178 7.46 12.76 2.38
N PHE A 179 6.91 12.01 3.35
CA PHE A 179 5.92 12.55 4.28
C PHE A 179 6.52 13.66 5.15
N VAL A 180 7.71 13.42 5.70
CA VAL A 180 8.44 14.43 6.49
C VAL A 180 8.73 15.69 5.66
N ASP A 181 9.16 15.51 4.41
CA ASP A 181 9.43 16.64 3.50
C ASP A 181 8.17 17.48 3.23
N LEU A 182 7.01 16.84 3.02
CA LEU A 182 5.71 17.52 2.89
C LEU A 182 5.34 18.28 4.16
N GLU A 183 5.45 17.64 5.32
CA GLU A 183 5.13 18.24 6.61
C GLU A 183 6.04 19.46 6.92
N MET A 184 7.31 19.40 6.55
CA MET A 184 8.24 20.54 6.66
C MET A 184 7.82 21.74 5.80
N ARG A 185 7.05 21.51 4.72
CA ARG A 185 6.44 22.56 3.89
C ARG A 185 5.06 23.00 4.40
N GLY A 186 4.57 22.42 5.49
CA GLY A 186 3.24 22.69 6.05
C GLY A 186 2.10 21.96 5.32
N GLU A 187 2.42 20.95 4.51
CA GLU A 187 1.45 20.13 3.78
C GLU A 187 1.02 18.89 4.58
N ASN A 188 -0.22 18.45 4.39
CA ASN A 188 -0.68 17.17 4.92
C ASN A 188 -0.33 16.04 3.96
N ALA A 189 0.67 15.23 4.30
CA ALA A 189 1.15 14.16 3.44
C ALA A 189 0.06 13.17 2.98
N PHE A 190 -0.98 12.93 3.79
CA PHE A 190 -2.06 12.00 3.48
C PHE A 190 -3.09 12.55 2.46
N GLU A 191 -2.98 13.82 2.08
CA GLU A 191 -3.77 14.46 1.02
C GLU A 191 -3.08 14.41 -0.35
N HIS A 192 -1.84 13.95 -0.40
CA HIS A 192 -1.05 13.81 -1.63
C HIS A 192 -0.97 12.35 -2.10
N ASN A 193 -0.87 12.13 -3.40
CA ASN A 193 -0.47 10.82 -3.93
C ASN A 193 1.05 10.70 -3.75
N VAL A 194 1.49 9.81 -2.86
CA VAL A 194 2.91 9.62 -2.55
C VAL A 194 3.32 8.18 -2.85
N ARG A 195 4.37 8.02 -3.67
CA ARG A 195 4.90 6.70 -4.03
C ARG A 195 6.39 6.68 -4.23
N THR A 196 6.96 5.48 -4.29
CA THR A 196 8.34 5.35 -4.77
C THR A 196 8.41 5.26 -6.30
N ALA A 197 9.56 5.62 -6.85
CA ALA A 197 9.89 5.42 -8.25
C ALA A 197 9.93 3.93 -8.64
N ARG A 198 9.79 3.66 -9.94
CA ARG A 198 9.93 2.32 -10.52
C ARG A 198 11.15 2.24 -11.45
N PRO A 199 11.91 1.12 -11.47
CA PRO A 199 13.01 0.96 -12.41
C PRO A 199 12.56 1.15 -13.87
N GLY A 200 13.30 1.95 -14.62
CA GLY A 200 12.99 2.30 -16.01
C GLY A 200 11.97 3.44 -16.18
N GLU A 201 11.38 3.93 -15.09
CA GLU A 201 10.44 5.05 -15.13
C GLU A 201 11.18 6.36 -15.44
N GLN A 202 10.68 7.13 -16.40
CA GLN A 202 11.12 8.51 -16.60
C GLN A 202 10.35 9.43 -15.65
N ILE A 203 11.07 10.16 -14.81
CA ILE A 203 10.53 11.07 -13.81
C ILE A 203 10.95 12.48 -14.16
N SER A 204 9.99 13.40 -14.12
CA SER A 204 10.23 14.84 -14.22
C SER A 204 9.53 15.55 -13.07
N GLY A 205 10.28 16.34 -12.31
CA GLY A 205 9.73 17.02 -11.13
C GLY A 205 10.71 17.98 -10.47
N GLN A 206 10.20 18.77 -9.53
CA GLN A 206 11.00 19.65 -8.68
C GLN A 206 11.35 18.93 -7.39
N VAL A 207 12.57 19.11 -6.88
CA VAL A 207 12.98 18.51 -5.61
C VAL A 207 12.21 19.18 -4.47
N LEU A 208 11.48 18.38 -3.70
CA LEU A 208 10.74 18.82 -2.51
C LEU A 208 11.65 18.80 -1.28
N GLY A 209 12.39 17.71 -1.11
CA GLY A 209 13.37 17.50 -0.05
C GLY A 209 14.27 16.31 -0.39
N HIS A 210 15.41 16.20 0.30
CA HIS A 210 16.34 15.09 0.12
C HIS A 210 17.29 14.94 1.31
N ASP A 211 17.85 13.75 1.45
CA ASP A 211 19.02 13.48 2.28
C ASP A 211 20.11 12.76 1.45
N ILE A 212 20.99 12.01 2.12
CA ILE A 212 22.05 11.23 1.46
C ILE A 212 21.56 9.93 0.80
N ARG A 213 20.37 9.44 1.15
CA ARG A 213 19.79 8.16 0.75
C ARG A 213 18.62 8.33 -0.21
N VAL A 214 17.74 9.28 0.03
CA VAL A 214 16.51 9.50 -0.75
C VAL A 214 16.32 10.96 -1.13
N ALA A 215 15.47 11.18 -2.14
CA ALA A 215 14.91 12.48 -2.45
C ALA A 215 13.41 12.33 -2.73
N SER A 216 12.62 13.35 -2.44
CA SER A 216 11.22 13.44 -2.82
C SER A 216 11.06 14.51 -3.90
N LEU A 217 10.27 14.21 -4.94
CA LEU A 217 10.00 15.13 -6.04
C LEU A 217 8.52 15.43 -6.17
N VAL A 218 8.19 16.70 -6.38
CA VAL A 218 6.87 17.14 -6.84
C VAL A 218 6.79 16.93 -8.35
N THR A 219 5.84 16.12 -8.80
CA THR A 219 5.56 15.82 -10.21
C THR A 219 4.11 16.17 -10.55
N ASP A 220 3.76 16.17 -11.84
CA ASP A 220 2.38 16.37 -12.30
C ASP A 220 1.39 15.28 -11.78
N HIS A 221 1.93 14.16 -11.30
CA HIS A 221 1.16 13.01 -10.82
C HIS A 221 1.29 12.78 -9.30
N GLY A 222 1.75 13.79 -8.56
CA GLY A 222 1.95 13.72 -7.11
C GLY A 222 3.42 13.66 -6.72
N ILE A 223 3.69 13.10 -5.54
CA ILE A 223 5.02 13.04 -4.95
C ILE A 223 5.66 11.69 -5.23
N VAL A 224 6.88 11.74 -5.79
CA VAL A 224 7.67 10.54 -6.08
C VAL A 224 8.94 10.55 -5.26
N ALA A 225 9.04 9.60 -4.34
CA ALA A 225 10.27 9.30 -3.61
C ALA A 225 11.21 8.48 -4.50
N VAL A 226 12.47 8.91 -4.60
CA VAL A 226 13.50 8.31 -5.44
C VAL A 226 14.74 8.00 -4.61
N ASP A 227 15.52 7.03 -5.05
CA ASP A 227 16.85 6.78 -4.53
C ASP A 227 17.77 7.96 -4.91
N ARG A 228 18.52 8.49 -3.93
CA ARG A 228 19.43 9.61 -4.15
C ARG A 228 20.51 9.29 -5.18
N ALA A 229 20.86 8.01 -5.35
CA ALA A 229 21.85 7.54 -6.31
C ALA A 229 21.39 7.62 -7.78
N ASP A 230 20.08 7.78 -8.03
CA ASP A 230 19.56 8.03 -9.38
C ASP A 230 19.64 9.50 -9.81
N LEU A 231 19.92 10.40 -8.86
CA LEU A 231 20.01 11.83 -9.10
C LEU A 231 21.47 12.30 -9.28
N PRO A 232 21.70 13.44 -9.94
CA PRO A 232 23.03 14.06 -10.02
C PRO A 232 23.63 14.32 -8.62
N GLU A 233 24.96 14.27 -8.51
CA GLU A 233 25.65 14.56 -7.23
C GLU A 233 25.29 15.94 -6.68
N ARG A 234 25.29 16.95 -7.56
CA ARG A 234 24.83 18.30 -7.22
C ARG A 234 23.42 18.49 -7.78
N LEU A 235 22.45 18.62 -6.87
CA LEU A 235 21.09 19.00 -7.24
C LEU A 235 21.06 20.48 -7.65
N PRO A 236 20.19 20.83 -8.61
CA PRO A 236 20.01 22.22 -9.00
C PRO A 236 19.35 23.03 -7.87
N ASP A 237 19.38 24.36 -8.01
CA ASP A 237 18.76 25.27 -7.05
C ASP A 237 17.24 25.03 -6.94
N ASP A 238 16.67 25.44 -5.81
CA ASP A 238 15.23 25.38 -5.53
C ASP A 238 14.44 25.95 -6.73
N ASP A 239 13.32 25.27 -7.08
CA ASP A 239 12.42 25.54 -8.22
C ASP A 239 12.84 24.97 -9.59
N THR A 240 14.03 24.35 -9.71
CA THR A 240 14.44 23.73 -10.98
C THR A 240 13.81 22.34 -11.18
N VAL A 241 13.19 22.12 -12.33
CA VAL A 241 12.71 20.79 -12.74
C VAL A 241 13.89 19.93 -13.20
N ILE A 242 13.99 18.73 -12.65
CA ILE A 242 14.92 17.70 -13.10
C ILE A 242 14.18 16.59 -13.82
N THR A 243 14.82 16.02 -14.85
CA THR A 243 14.31 14.87 -15.59
C THR A 243 15.37 13.79 -15.65
N PHE A 244 15.01 12.57 -15.28
CA PHE A 244 15.92 11.42 -15.29
C PHE A 244 15.13 10.11 -15.43
N THR A 245 15.83 9.00 -15.65
CA THR A 245 15.25 7.66 -15.63
C THR A 245 15.69 6.95 -14.36
N ALA A 246 14.74 6.56 -13.52
CA ALA A 246 14.99 5.80 -12.31
C ALA A 246 15.58 4.43 -12.66
N ARG A 247 16.60 4.00 -11.91
CA ARG A 247 17.27 2.70 -12.08
C ARG A 247 17.22 1.87 -10.82
N SER A 248 17.09 2.51 -9.66
CA SER A 248 17.05 1.83 -8.37
C SER A 248 15.75 1.04 -8.19
N ASP A 249 15.90 -0.15 -7.63
CA ASP A 249 14.82 -0.96 -7.07
C ASP A 249 14.70 -0.79 -5.55
N PHE A 250 15.44 0.17 -4.97
CA PHE A 250 15.58 0.45 -3.53
C PHE A 250 16.30 -0.63 -2.71
N SER A 251 16.79 -1.72 -3.32
CA SER A 251 17.48 -2.83 -2.61
C SER A 251 18.75 -2.41 -1.87
N ARG A 252 19.34 -1.26 -2.21
CA ARG A 252 20.59 -0.76 -1.62
C ARG A 252 20.40 0.31 -0.56
N LEU A 253 19.18 0.79 -0.34
CA LEU A 253 18.92 1.92 0.55
C LEU A 253 19.33 1.65 2.00
N SER A 254 19.21 0.40 2.47
CA SER A 254 19.57 -0.02 3.84
C SER A 254 21.04 -0.40 4.04
N ARG A 255 21.95 -0.17 3.08
CA ARG A 255 23.38 -0.38 3.33
C ARG A 255 23.92 0.86 4.05
N PRO A 256 24.19 0.83 5.38
CA PRO A 256 25.01 1.88 5.96
C PRO A 256 26.33 1.90 5.20
N ASP A 257 26.76 3.10 4.82
CA ASP A 257 28.06 3.34 4.22
C ASP A 257 29.09 2.50 4.97
N GLN A 258 29.72 1.56 4.27
CA GLN A 258 30.98 1.00 4.72
C GLN A 258 31.98 2.15 4.72
N VAL A 259 32.01 2.86 5.84
CA VAL A 259 33.12 3.58 6.45
C VAL A 259 34.30 3.70 5.49
N ARG A 260 34.36 4.80 4.73
CA ARG A 260 35.63 5.34 4.26
C ARG A 260 36.32 6.05 5.44
N ASN A 261 36.69 5.28 6.48
CA ASN A 261 37.81 5.64 7.36
C ASN A 261 39.07 5.12 6.68
N ALA A 262 39.58 5.90 5.74
CA ALA A 262 40.95 5.79 5.28
C ALA A 262 41.39 7.21 4.97
N ASP A 263 41.88 7.91 6.00
CA ASP A 263 42.99 8.87 5.91
C ASP A 263 43.20 9.50 7.30
N ASN A 264 43.93 8.77 8.15
CA ASN A 264 44.73 9.38 9.20
C ASN A 264 46.11 8.72 9.15
N PRO A 265 47.19 9.46 8.86
CA PRO A 265 48.52 8.88 8.82
C PRO A 265 48.99 8.51 10.24
N PRO A 266 49.83 7.48 10.40
CA PRO A 266 50.26 7.05 11.72
C PRO A 266 51.17 8.10 12.35
N VAL A 267 50.85 8.48 13.59
CA VAL A 267 51.71 9.29 14.45
C VAL A 267 52.93 8.46 14.83
N GLU A 268 54.11 8.84 14.31
CA GLU A 268 55.39 8.32 14.77
C GLU A 268 55.59 8.67 16.26
N ARG A 269 55.66 7.65 17.11
CA ARG A 269 56.14 7.80 18.48
C ARG A 269 57.67 7.78 18.44
N MET A 270 58.28 8.95 18.53
CA MET A 270 59.66 9.07 19.03
C MET A 270 59.68 8.66 20.50
N SER A 271 60.59 7.76 20.87
CA SER A 271 61.00 7.51 22.25
C SER A 271 62.46 7.94 22.42
N PRO A 272 62.86 8.42 23.61
CA PRO A 272 64.15 9.07 23.86
C PRO A 272 65.35 8.13 23.81
#